data_AF-A0A518BHR1-F1
#
_entry.id   AF-A0A518BHR1-F1
#
_cell.length_a   1.000
_cell.length_b   1.000
_cell.length_c   1.000
_cell.angle_alpha   90.00
_cell.angle_beta   90.00
_cell.angle_gamma   90.00
#
_symmetry.space_group_name_H-M   'P 1'
#
loop_
_entity.id
_entity.type
_entity.pdbx_description
1 polymer ?
#
loop_
_entity_poly.entity_id
_entity_poly.type
_entity_poly.pdbx_seq_one_letter_code
_entity_poly.pdbx_strand_id
1 'polypeptide(L)'
;MKSTEVWEQYREYTEALSENCRKLGFAAVAICWVFKGSGVLPAVQLPASLLLALGLVSFYFLFDVAQYAVASALIGGWMRRQERSQWHVRGVLVEEVEKPAWIDAPVATLFWGKLVLIVLTYLAIAFHAIGRAVVV
;
A
#
# COMPACT_ATOMS: atom_id res chain seq x y z
N MET A 1 -18.67 22.16 -8.13
CA MET A 1 -17.79 21.91 -6.97
C MET A 1 -16.64 22.88 -7.01
N LYS A 2 -16.26 23.41 -5.86
CA LYS A 2 -15.01 24.16 -5.71
C LYS A 2 -13.83 23.19 -5.78
N SER A 3 -12.67 23.65 -6.23
CA SER A 3 -11.47 22.80 -6.34
C SER A 3 -11.07 22.19 -4.99
N THR A 4 -11.28 22.92 -3.89
CA THR A 4 -11.04 22.45 -2.52
C THR A 4 -11.90 21.24 -2.15
N GLU A 5 -13.18 21.24 -2.53
CA GLU A 5 -14.11 20.14 -2.27
C GLU A 5 -13.72 18.88 -3.05
N VAL A 6 -13.24 19.02 -4.29
CA VAL A 6 -12.75 17.89 -5.10
C VAL A 6 -11.52 17.25 -4.44
N TRP A 7 -10.59 18.06 -3.93
CA TRP A 7 -9.40 17.58 -3.26
C TRP A 7 -9.71 16.88 -1.93
N GLU A 8 -10.67 17.40 -1.17
CA GLU A 8 -11.12 16.79 0.07
C GLU A 8 -11.74 15.41 -0.19
N GLN A 9 -12.64 15.32 -1.18
CA GLN A 9 -13.24 14.05 -1.58
C GLN A 9 -12.20 13.05 -2.09
N TYR A 10 -11.20 13.50 -2.85
CA TYR A 10 -10.09 12.66 -3.28
C TYR A 10 -9.28 12.10 -2.08
N ARG A 11 -9.01 12.94 -1.07
CA ARG A 11 -8.33 12.51 0.16
C ARG A 11 -9.15 11.45 0.90
N GLU A 12 -10.45 11.68 1.07
CA GLU A 12 -11.36 10.73 1.74
C GLU A 12 -11.37 9.37 1.04
N TYR A 13 -11.52 9.34 -0.29
CA TYR A 13 -11.52 8.08 -1.03
C TYR A 13 -10.19 7.34 -0.97
N THR A 14 -9.06 8.05 -1.06
CA THR A 14 -7.74 7.41 -1.01
C THR A 14 -7.38 6.88 0.38
N GLU A 15 -7.83 7.57 1.44
CA GLU A 15 -7.72 7.13 2.82
C GLU A 15 -8.57 5.88 3.07
N ALA A 16 -9.86 5.93 2.74
CA ALA A 16 -10.78 4.81 2.90
C ALA A 16 -10.34 3.58 2.08
N LEU A 17 -9.86 3.79 0.85
CA LEU A 17 -9.32 2.72 0.02
C LEU A 17 -8.12 2.05 0.68
N SER A 18 -7.15 2.82 1.18
CA SER A 18 -5.97 2.27 1.84
C SER A 18 -6.36 1.48 3.11
N GLU A 19 -7.29 2.00 3.91
CA GLU A 19 -7.77 1.31 5.11
C GLU A 19 -8.44 -0.02 4.78
N ASN A 20 -9.33 -0.03 3.78
CA ASN A 20 -9.99 -1.24 3.32
C ASN A 20 -9.01 -2.25 2.72
N CYS A 21 -8.04 -1.80 1.93
CA CYS A 21 -7.01 -2.69 1.39
C CYS A 21 -6.16 -3.35 2.49
N ARG A 22 -5.88 -2.68 3.61
CA ARG A 22 -5.15 -3.32 4.74
C ARG A 22 -5.97 -4.42 5.38
N LYS A 23 -7.27 -4.16 5.62
CA LYS A 23 -8.21 -5.17 6.14
C LYS A 23 -8.28 -6.38 5.20
N LEU A 24 -8.34 -6.14 3.89
CA LEU A 24 -8.28 -7.18 2.87
C LEU A 24 -6.93 -7.92 2.88
N GLY A 25 -5.81 -7.23 3.07
CA GLY A 25 -4.49 -7.87 3.21
C GLY A 25 -4.44 -8.87 4.37
N PHE A 26 -4.97 -8.49 5.55
CA PHE A 26 -5.07 -9.41 6.68
C PHE A 26 -6.04 -10.58 6.40
N ALA A 27 -7.18 -10.30 5.76
CA ALA A 27 -8.12 -11.34 5.36
C ALA A 27 -7.50 -12.33 4.35
N ALA A 28 -6.69 -11.86 3.41
CA ALA A 28 -6.00 -12.70 2.43
C ALA A 28 -5.02 -13.68 3.11
N VAL A 29 -4.27 -13.22 4.12
CA VAL A 29 -3.40 -14.08 4.94
C VAL A 29 -4.21 -15.16 5.68
N ALA A 30 -5.34 -14.76 6.29
CA ALA A 30 -6.23 -15.70 6.97
C ALA A 30 -6.81 -16.75 6.01
N ILE A 31 -7.24 -16.34 4.81
CA ILE A 31 -7.73 -17.26 3.77
C ILE A 31 -6.64 -18.25 3.36
N CYS A 32 -5.42 -17.77 3.12
CA CYS A 32 -4.28 -18.66 2.79
C CYS A 32 -4.01 -19.68 3.91
N TRP A 33 -4.17 -19.27 5.18
CA TRP A 33 -4.03 -20.16 6.32
C TRP A 33 -5.12 -21.24 6.37
N VAL A 34 -6.38 -20.88 6.08
CA VAL A 34 -7.48 -21.86 6.03
C VAL A 34 -7.26 -22.90 4.93
N PHE A 35 -6.70 -22.51 3.79
CA PHE A 35 -6.43 -23.45 2.70
C PHE A 35 -5.20 -24.35 2.92
N LYS A 36 -4.35 -24.06 3.91
CA LYS A 36 -3.23 -24.91 4.34
C LYS A 36 -3.80 -26.21 4.92
N GLY A 37 -3.87 -27.25 4.08
CA GLY A 37 -4.57 -28.50 4.40
C GLY A 37 -4.17 -29.14 5.74
N SER A 38 -5.16 -29.68 6.45
CA SER A 38 -5.01 -30.43 7.70
C SER A 38 -4.61 -31.88 7.42
N GLY A 39 -3.34 -32.13 7.10
CA GLY A 39 -2.79 -33.48 6.93
C GLY A 39 -1.78 -33.83 8.03
N VAL A 40 -1.96 -34.99 8.67
CA VAL A 40 -1.20 -35.53 9.82
C VAL A 40 0.24 -35.98 9.47
N LEU A 41 0.85 -35.46 8.40
CA LEU A 41 2.21 -35.86 7.97
C LEU A 41 3.17 -34.66 7.92
N PRO A 42 4.45 -34.84 8.31
CA PRO A 42 5.37 -33.78 8.66
C PRO A 42 6.03 -33.17 7.41
N ALA A 43 5.24 -32.58 6.51
CA ALA A 43 5.71 -31.67 5.45
C ALA A 43 4.48 -31.16 4.69
N VAL A 44 3.71 -30.26 5.30
CA VAL A 44 2.66 -29.52 4.60
C VAL A 44 3.35 -28.57 3.61
N GLN A 45 3.62 -29.06 2.40
CA GLN A 45 4.03 -28.23 1.28
C GLN A 45 2.83 -27.34 0.93
N LEU A 46 2.92 -26.06 1.29
CA LEU A 46 1.94 -25.06 0.84
C LEU A 46 1.90 -25.09 -0.71
N PRO A 47 0.71 -25.22 -1.32
CA PRO A 47 0.55 -25.09 -2.76
C PRO A 47 1.27 -23.85 -3.29
N ALA A 48 1.99 -23.97 -4.40
CA ALA A 48 2.79 -22.87 -4.96
C ALA A 48 1.97 -21.59 -5.21
N SER A 49 0.67 -21.71 -5.53
CA SER A 49 -0.24 -20.58 -5.69
C SER A 49 -0.53 -19.84 -4.37
N LEU A 50 -0.62 -20.56 -3.25
CA LEU A 50 -0.78 -19.93 -1.92
C LEU A 50 0.53 -19.30 -1.43
N LEU A 51 1.68 -19.91 -1.75
CA LEU A 51 2.98 -19.26 -1.51
C LEU A 51 3.12 -17.96 -2.32
N LEU A 52 2.69 -17.97 -3.59
CA LEU A 52 2.67 -16.78 -4.42
C LEU A 52 1.75 -15.70 -3.82
N ALA A 53 0.53 -16.07 -3.39
CA ALA A 53 -0.40 -15.14 -2.74
C ALA A 53 0.19 -14.54 -1.45
N LEU A 54 0.84 -15.36 -0.61
CA LEU A 54 1.54 -14.89 0.59
C LEU A 54 2.73 -13.97 0.27
N GLY A 55 3.47 -14.26 -0.80
CA GLY A 55 4.53 -13.38 -1.29
C GLY A 55 3.98 -12.03 -1.74
N LEU A 56 2.93 -12.03 -2.57
CA LEU A 56 2.29 -10.82 -3.08
C LEU A 56 1.70 -9.95 -1.96
N VAL A 57 1.02 -10.55 -0.97
CA VAL A 57 0.46 -9.79 0.15
C VAL A 57 1.56 -9.23 1.08
N SER A 58 2.69 -9.94 1.20
CA SER A 58 3.85 -9.44 1.95
C SER A 58 4.47 -8.22 1.27
N PHE A 59 4.64 -8.27 -0.06
CA PHE A 59 5.08 -7.10 -0.83
C PHE A 59 4.06 -5.96 -0.77
N TYR A 60 2.76 -6.25 -0.76
CA TYR A 60 1.71 -5.25 -0.57
C TYR A 60 1.92 -4.47 0.74
N PHE A 61 2.11 -5.15 1.88
CA PHE A 61 2.36 -4.49 3.17
C PHE A 61 3.68 -3.71 3.17
N LEU A 62 4.72 -4.23 2.51
CA LEU A 62 5.99 -3.51 2.37
C LEU A 62 5.80 -2.21 1.60
N PHE A 63 5.05 -2.23 0.48
CA PHE A 63 4.72 -1.03 -0.29
C PHE A 63 3.81 -0.06 0.49
N ASP A 64 2.85 -0.57 1.27
CA ASP A 64 1.98 0.27 2.10
C ASP A 64 2.80 1.05 3.13
N VAL A 65 3.68 0.38 3.87
CA VAL A 65 4.57 1.05 4.85
C VAL A 65 5.57 1.98 4.15
N ALA A 66 6.17 1.52 3.04
CA ALA A 66 7.13 2.31 2.28
C ALA A 66 6.50 3.59 1.74
N GLN A 67 5.23 3.57 1.30
CA GLN A 67 4.53 4.77 0.85
C GLN A 67 4.52 5.86 1.92
N TYR A 68 4.13 5.53 3.15
CA TYR A 68 4.07 6.49 4.25
C TYR A 68 5.47 6.90 4.74
N ALA A 69 6.42 5.97 4.77
CA ALA A 69 7.80 6.26 5.15
C ALA A 69 8.48 7.20 4.13
N VAL A 70 8.32 6.95 2.83
CA VAL A 70 8.88 7.80 1.76
C VAL A 70 8.19 9.17 1.76
N ALA A 71 6.87 9.22 1.88
CA ALA A 71 6.14 10.49 1.94
C ALA A 71 6.62 11.37 3.10
N SER A 72 6.73 10.80 4.31
CA SER A 72 7.20 11.53 5.50
C SER A 72 8.67 11.96 5.38
N ALA A 73 9.54 11.10 4.85
CA ALA A 73 10.94 11.42 4.65
C ALA A 73 11.15 12.54 3.61
N LEU A 74 10.46 12.47 2.48
CA LEU A 74 10.59 13.48 1.42
C LEU A 74 10.02 14.82 1.84
N ILE A 75 8.79 14.85 2.39
CA ILE A 75 8.16 16.09 2.86
C ILE A 75 8.97 16.69 4.00
N GLY A 76 9.34 15.89 5.01
CA GLY A 76 10.11 16.37 6.15
C GLY A 76 11.54 16.80 5.79
N GLY A 77 12.16 16.14 4.81
CA GLY A 77 13.46 16.54 4.27
C GLY A 77 13.39 17.86 3.49
N TRP A 78 12.38 18.00 2.64
CA TRP A 78 12.15 19.20 1.85
C TRP A 78 11.79 20.40 2.73
N MET A 79 10.85 20.25 3.67
CA MET A 79 10.47 21.30 4.63
C MET A 79 11.67 21.83 5.41
N ARG A 80 12.49 20.94 5.98
CA ARG A 80 13.71 21.35 6.70
C ARG A 80 14.70 22.10 5.80
N ARG A 81 14.76 21.76 4.52
CA ARG A 81 15.63 22.45 3.55
C ARG A 81 15.08 23.84 3.21
N GLN A 82 13.77 23.95 3.05
CA GLN A 82 13.05 25.20 2.83
C GLN A 82 13.22 26.15 4.01
N GLU A 83 12.98 25.65 5.24
CA GLU A 83 13.14 26.39 6.49
C GLU A 83 14.55 26.93 6.62
N ARG A 84 15.60 26.10 6.43
CA ARG A 84 16.99 26.57 6.49
C ARG A 84 17.28 27.65 5.44
N SER A 85 16.81 27.46 4.21
CA SER A 85 17.06 28.41 3.12
C SER A 85 16.34 29.75 3.36
N GLN A 86 15.14 29.75 3.91
CA GLN A 86 14.34 30.96 4.09
C GLN A 86 14.63 31.64 5.43
N TRP A 87 14.97 30.88 6.47
CA TRP A 87 15.44 31.40 7.75
C TRP A 87 16.72 32.22 7.59
N HIS A 88 17.67 31.75 6.78
CA HIS A 88 18.90 32.50 6.48
C HIS A 88 18.68 33.79 5.66
N VAL A 89 17.55 33.92 4.95
CA VAL A 89 17.30 35.05 4.04
C VAL A 89 16.32 36.07 4.61
N ARG A 90 15.33 35.64 5.40
CA ARG A 90 14.25 36.52 5.88
C ARG A 90 14.06 36.55 7.39
N GLY A 91 14.60 35.58 8.14
CA GLY A 91 14.38 35.50 9.60
C GLY A 91 12.91 35.28 10.01
N VAL A 92 12.04 34.90 9.08
CA VAL A 92 10.61 34.65 9.29
C VAL A 92 10.26 33.30 8.66
N LEU A 93 9.45 32.49 9.36
CA LEU A 93 8.86 31.27 8.80
C LEU A 93 7.87 31.68 7.70
N VAL A 94 8.06 31.18 6.48
CA VAL A 94 7.17 31.49 5.36
C VAL A 94 5.85 30.74 5.54
N GLU A 95 4.75 31.48 5.43
CA GLU A 95 3.40 31.02 5.74
C GLU A 95 2.84 30.06 4.68
N GLU A 96 3.23 30.25 3.41
CA GLU A 96 2.81 29.40 2.29
C GLU A 96 3.99 29.02 1.40
N VAL A 97 4.15 27.72 1.18
CA VAL A 97 5.21 27.17 0.33
C VAL A 97 4.60 26.24 -0.72
N GLU A 98 4.86 26.55 -1.99
CA GLU A 98 4.48 25.68 -3.09
C GLU A 98 5.30 24.38 -3.07
N LYS A 99 4.62 23.27 -2.85
CA LYS A 99 5.22 21.93 -2.85
C LYS A 99 5.56 21.49 -4.28
N PRO A 100 6.79 21.03 -4.54
CA PRO A 100 7.16 20.59 -5.87
C PRO A 100 6.60 19.20 -6.20
N ALA A 101 6.12 19.03 -7.43
CA ALA A 101 5.44 17.81 -7.90
C ALA A 101 6.32 16.54 -7.89
N TRP A 102 7.64 16.67 -7.95
CA TRP A 102 8.56 15.52 -7.93
C TRP A 102 8.54 14.76 -6.60
N ILE A 103 8.11 15.40 -5.50
CA ILE A 103 7.96 14.75 -4.19
C ILE A 103 6.81 13.74 -4.20
N ASP A 104 5.75 14.01 -4.97
CA ASP A 104 4.56 13.18 -5.01
C ASP A 104 4.66 11.99 -5.97
N ALA A 105 5.47 12.11 -7.02
CA ALA A 105 5.70 11.03 -7.99
C ALA A 105 6.11 9.67 -7.35
N PRO A 106 7.11 9.58 -6.45
CA PRO A 106 7.48 8.31 -5.84
C PRO A 106 6.40 7.76 -4.91
N VAL A 107 5.69 8.64 -4.18
CA VAL A 107 4.60 8.24 -3.27
C VAL A 107 3.42 7.68 -4.06
N ALA A 108 3.06 8.33 -5.17
CA ALA A 108 2.01 7.88 -6.07
C ALA A 108 2.36 6.52 -6.71
N THR A 109 3.62 6.32 -7.11
CA THR A 109 4.09 5.04 -7.67
C THR A 109 3.92 3.90 -6.66
N LEU A 110 4.28 4.13 -5.38
CA LEU A 110 4.09 3.15 -4.32
C LEU A 110 2.60 2.86 -4.04
N PHE A 111 1.77 3.91 -4.07
CA PHE A 111 0.33 3.79 -3.89
C PHE A 111 -0.34 2.94 -4.98
N TRP A 112 0.00 3.16 -6.25
CA TRP A 112 -0.54 2.32 -7.34
C TRP A 112 0.05 0.91 -7.30
N GLY A 113 1.34 0.78 -6.98
CA GLY A 113 2.02 -0.51 -6.83
C GLY A 113 1.34 -1.40 -5.79
N LYS A 114 1.02 -0.87 -4.61
CA LYS A 114 0.30 -1.65 -3.59
C LYS A 114 -1.10 -2.08 -4.06
N LEU A 115 -1.83 -1.23 -4.78
CA LEU A 115 -3.16 -1.59 -5.30
C LEU A 115 -3.08 -2.75 -6.30
N VAL A 116 -2.09 -2.76 -7.18
CA VAL A 116 -1.87 -3.88 -8.10
C VAL A 116 -1.54 -5.16 -7.32
N LEU A 117 -0.67 -5.09 -6.31
CA LEU A 117 -0.27 -6.25 -5.51
C LEU A 117 -1.45 -6.89 -4.76
N ILE A 118 -2.34 -6.09 -4.15
CA ILE A 118 -3.50 -6.64 -3.44
C ILE A 118 -4.50 -7.28 -4.42
N VAL A 119 -4.71 -6.69 -5.61
CA VAL A 119 -5.55 -7.30 -6.65
C VAL A 119 -4.96 -8.64 -7.12
N LEU A 120 -3.67 -8.68 -7.43
CA LEU A 120 -2.98 -9.91 -7.84
C LEU A 120 -3.03 -11.00 -6.75
N THR A 121 -2.94 -10.61 -5.47
CA THR A 121 -3.08 -11.53 -4.34
C THR A 121 -4.44 -12.23 -4.37
N TYR A 122 -5.52 -11.47 -4.53
CA TYR A 122 -6.87 -12.05 -4.57
C TYR A 122 -7.13 -12.87 -5.83
N LEU A 123 -6.55 -12.50 -6.98
CA LEU A 123 -6.62 -13.31 -8.20
C LEU A 123 -5.93 -14.67 -8.00
N ALA A 124 -4.75 -14.70 -7.35
CA ALA A 124 -4.04 -15.95 -7.05
C ALA A 124 -4.83 -16.85 -6.09
N ILE A 125 -5.47 -16.26 -5.06
CA ILE A 125 -6.34 -16.98 -4.13
C ILE A 125 -7.57 -17.54 -4.86
N ALA A 126 -8.23 -16.74 -5.69
CA ALA A 126 -9.42 -17.15 -6.43
C ALA A 126 -9.11 -18.29 -7.40
N PHE A 127 -8.00 -18.20 -8.14
CA PHE A 127 -7.55 -19.27 -9.03
C PHE A 127 -7.32 -20.59 -8.28
N HIS A 128 -6.69 -20.53 -7.10
CA HIS A 128 -6.51 -21.72 -6.26
C HIS A 128 -7.84 -22.28 -5.76
N ALA A 129 -8.76 -21.42 -5.29
CA ALA A 129 -10.06 -21.85 -4.79
C ALA A 129 -10.91 -22.53 -5.86
N ILE A 130 -10.95 -21.96 -7.08
CA ILE A 130 -11.68 -22.55 -8.23
C ILE A 130 -11.04 -23.88 -8.63
N GLY A 131 -9.70 -23.94 -8.74
CA GLY A 131 -8.99 -25.18 -9.07
C GLY A 131 -9.28 -26.30 -8.07
N ARG A 132 -9.47 -25.96 -6.80
CA ARG A 132 -9.84 -26.94 -5.75
C ARG A 132 -11.31 -27.36 -5.84
N ALA A 133 -12.21 -26.45 -6.19
CA ALA A 133 -13.65 -26.72 -6.33
C ALA A 133 -14.01 -27.57 -7.56
N VAL A 134 -13.19 -27.53 -8.62
CA VAL A 134 -13.39 -28.33 -9.84
C VAL A 134 -12.89 -29.78 -9.69
N VAL A 135 -12.00 -30.03 -8.74
CA VAL A 135 -11.37 -31.36 -8.52
C VAL A 135 -12.10 -32.19 -7.46
N VAL A 136 -13.02 -31.59 -6.70
CA VAL A 136 -13.90 -32.26 -5.73
C VAL A 136 -15.22 -32.64 -6.41
#